data_AF-A0A2D9K8T8-F1
#
_entry.id   AF-A0A2D9K8T8-F1
#
_cell.length_a   1.000
_cell.length_b   1.000
_cell.length_c   1.000
_cell.angle_alpha   90.00
_cell.angle_beta   90.00
_cell.angle_gamma   90.00
#
_symmetry.space_group_name_H-M   'P 1'
#
loop_
_entity.id
_entity.type
_entity.pdbx_description
1 polymer ?
#
loop_
_entity_poly.entity_id
_entity_poly.type
_entity_poly.pdbx_seq_one_letter_code
_entity_poly.pdbx_strand_id
1 'polypeptide(L)'
;AVGRGARCLAGGGRDAAGPLFYRPTLLADVPEDALIMHEETFGPVAAVTPFDAEDEVLARANDTEYGLVAYLVTRDAARIARLIAALEYGMVAVNRVKITGAPIPFGGVKQSGIGREGARHGLEAFTDLKYVCQDIG
;
A
#
# COMPACT_ATOMS: atom_id res chain seq x y z
N ALA A 1 1.79 7.51 -18.55
CA ALA A 1 2.82 6.45 -18.60
C ALA A 1 3.31 6.19 -20.03
N VAL A 2 2.50 5.63 -20.93
CA VAL A 2 2.96 5.26 -22.30
C VAL A 2 3.49 6.45 -23.10
N GLY A 3 2.78 7.59 -23.08
CA GLY A 3 3.26 8.82 -23.73
C GLY A 3 4.55 9.42 -23.13
N ARG A 4 5.02 8.88 -21.99
CA ARG A 4 6.29 9.26 -21.35
C ARG A 4 7.41 8.22 -21.54
N GLY A 5 7.17 7.14 -22.29
CA GLY A 5 8.19 6.11 -22.59
C GLY A 5 7.95 4.74 -21.97
N ALA A 6 6.92 4.58 -21.12
CA ALA A 6 6.56 3.26 -20.60
C ALA A 6 6.09 2.31 -21.71
N ARG A 7 6.48 1.03 -21.63
CA ARG A 7 5.97 0.00 -22.54
C ARG A 7 4.74 -0.68 -21.98
N CYS A 8 3.69 -0.77 -22.78
CA CYS A 8 2.50 -1.56 -22.47
C CYS A 8 2.70 -3.01 -22.93
N LEU A 9 2.91 -3.94 -22.00
CA LEU A 9 3.18 -5.34 -22.30
C LEU A 9 1.91 -6.17 -22.52
N ALA A 10 0.81 -5.79 -21.86
CA ALA A 10 -0.49 -6.43 -21.98
C ALA A 10 -1.61 -5.40 -21.72
N GLY A 11 -2.79 -5.63 -22.29
CA GLY A 11 -3.97 -4.77 -22.07
C GLY A 11 -3.87 -3.44 -22.81
N GLY A 12 -4.06 -2.33 -22.08
CA GLY A 12 -3.87 -0.97 -22.60
C GLY A 12 -5.10 -0.31 -23.23
N GLY A 13 -6.32 -0.76 -22.87
CA GLY A 13 -7.53 -0.15 -23.42
C GLY A 13 -8.83 -0.74 -22.90
N ARG A 14 -9.92 -0.17 -23.40
CA ARG A 14 -11.30 -0.64 -23.14
C ARG A 14 -11.47 -2.07 -23.63
N ASP A 15 -12.18 -2.88 -22.85
CA ASP A 15 -12.54 -4.23 -23.26
C ASP A 15 -13.81 -4.22 -24.12
N ALA A 16 -13.94 -5.21 -25.01
CA ALA A 16 -15.14 -5.36 -25.85
C ALA A 16 -16.40 -5.75 -25.04
N ALA A 17 -16.24 -6.24 -23.80
CA ALA A 17 -17.33 -6.61 -22.91
C ALA A 17 -18.26 -5.44 -22.52
N GLY A 18 -17.84 -4.18 -22.70
CA GLY A 18 -18.74 -3.04 -22.57
C GLY A 18 -18.09 -1.75 -22.06
N PRO A 19 -18.90 -0.70 -21.81
CA PRO A 19 -18.39 0.64 -21.53
C PRO A 19 -17.74 0.80 -20.15
N LEU A 20 -17.92 -0.14 -19.22
CA LEU A 20 -17.30 -0.12 -17.91
C LEU A 20 -16.15 -1.14 -17.77
N PHE A 21 -15.80 -1.83 -18.86
CA PHE A 21 -14.75 -2.84 -18.84
C PHE A 21 -13.43 -2.27 -19.39
N TYR A 22 -12.35 -2.54 -18.66
CA TYR A 22 -10.99 -2.19 -19.03
C TYR A 22 -10.10 -3.42 -18.92
N ARG A 23 -9.20 -3.61 -19.90
CA ARG A 23 -8.35 -4.80 -19.94
C ARG A 23 -7.30 -4.75 -18.83
N PRO A 24 -7.03 -5.85 -18.11
CA PRO A 24 -5.88 -5.96 -17.23
C PRO A 24 -4.61 -5.53 -17.96
N THR A 25 -3.92 -4.53 -17.43
CA THR A 25 -2.83 -3.84 -18.12
C THR A 25 -1.53 -3.97 -17.34
N LEU A 26 -0.46 -4.38 -18.03
CA LEU A 26 0.88 -4.49 -17.45
C LEU A 26 1.80 -3.47 -18.15
N LEU A 27 2.41 -2.59 -17.36
CA LEU A 27 3.39 -1.62 -17.82
C LEU A 27 4.79 -1.98 -17.32
N ALA A 28 5.77 -1.86 -18.20
CA ALA A 28 7.20 -1.99 -17.90
C ALA A 28 7.94 -0.73 -18.36
N ASP A 29 9.18 -0.59 -17.88
CA ASP A 29 10.07 0.54 -18.20
C ASP A 29 9.38 1.89 -17.91
N VAL A 30 8.63 1.94 -16.81
CA VAL A 30 7.86 3.10 -16.39
C VAL A 30 8.81 4.16 -15.82
N PRO A 31 8.88 5.36 -16.42
CA PRO A 31 9.68 6.45 -15.86
C PRO A 31 9.22 6.83 -14.46
N GLU A 32 10.15 7.22 -13.59
CA GLU A 32 9.84 7.59 -12.20
C GLU A 32 8.90 8.81 -12.11
N ASP A 33 8.93 9.72 -13.08
CA ASP A 33 8.07 10.91 -13.13
C ASP A 33 6.67 10.65 -13.73
N ALA A 34 6.35 9.39 -14.08
CA ALA A 34 5.05 9.04 -14.62
C ALA A 34 4.00 9.02 -13.51
N LEU A 35 2.82 9.60 -13.76
CA LEU A 35 1.71 9.68 -12.78
C LEU A 35 1.37 8.33 -12.12
N ILE A 36 1.47 7.20 -12.82
CA ILE A 36 1.18 5.88 -12.23
C ILE A 36 2.11 5.50 -11.07
N MET A 37 3.27 6.14 -10.95
CA MET A 37 4.20 5.96 -9.84
C MET A 37 3.80 6.79 -8.61
N HIS A 38 2.96 7.81 -8.78
CA HIS A 38 2.66 8.82 -7.76
C HIS A 38 1.17 8.93 -7.41
N GLU A 39 0.28 8.46 -8.27
CA GLU A 39 -1.17 8.57 -8.11
C GLU A 39 -1.85 7.20 -8.13
N GLU A 40 -2.89 7.05 -7.33
CA GLU A 40 -3.68 5.82 -7.29
C GLU A 40 -4.51 5.64 -8.56
N THR A 41 -4.26 4.57 -9.31
CA THR A 41 -4.94 4.33 -10.61
C THR A 41 -6.38 3.86 -10.46
N PHE A 42 -6.74 3.23 -9.33
CA PHE A 42 -8.08 2.70 -9.05
C PHE A 42 -8.67 1.78 -10.16
N GLY A 43 -7.79 1.09 -10.90
CA GLY A 43 -8.14 0.26 -12.04
C GLY A 43 -7.19 -0.92 -12.21
N PRO A 44 -7.46 -1.83 -13.16
CA PRO A 44 -6.70 -3.07 -13.31
C PRO A 44 -5.39 -2.82 -14.08
N VAL A 45 -4.51 -1.96 -13.56
CA VAL A 45 -3.24 -1.57 -14.16
C VAL A 45 -2.12 -1.81 -13.15
N ALA A 46 -1.10 -2.57 -13.56
CA ALA A 46 0.10 -2.81 -12.76
C ALA A 46 1.32 -2.20 -13.47
N ALA A 47 2.06 -1.34 -12.76
CA ALA A 47 3.38 -0.87 -13.17
C ALA A 47 4.45 -1.71 -12.46
N VAL A 48 5.43 -2.22 -13.21
CA VAL A 48 6.56 -2.96 -12.66
C VAL A 48 7.83 -2.22 -13.01
N THR A 49 8.62 -1.90 -11.99
CA THR A 49 9.93 -1.27 -12.13
C THR A 49 10.99 -2.14 -11.46
N PRO A 50 12.17 -2.31 -12.08
CA PRO A 50 13.29 -2.99 -11.45
C PRO A 50 13.92 -2.10 -10.36
N PHE A 51 14.70 -2.72 -9.48
CA PHE A 51 15.58 -2.09 -8.52
C PHE A 51 16.78 -3.01 -8.28
N ASP A 52 17.93 -2.46 -7.90
CA ASP A 52 19.15 -3.24 -7.71
C ASP A 52 19.60 -3.29 -6.24
N ALA A 53 19.23 -2.29 -5.44
CA ALA A 53 19.62 -2.20 -4.03
C ALA A 53 18.41 -2.10 -3.07
N GLU A 54 18.57 -2.67 -1.87
CA GLU A 54 17.56 -2.64 -0.81
C GLU A 54 17.26 -1.21 -0.34
N ASP A 55 18.30 -0.40 -0.14
CA ASP A 55 18.15 0.99 0.32
C ASP A 55 17.49 1.87 -0.76
N GLU A 56 17.78 1.59 -2.03
CA GLU A 56 17.17 2.28 -3.18
C GLU A 56 15.65 2.01 -3.24
N VAL A 57 15.23 0.74 -3.19
CA VAL A 57 13.81 0.41 -3.24
C VAL A 57 13.06 0.87 -2.00
N LEU A 58 13.71 0.88 -0.84
CA LEU A 58 13.12 1.41 0.39
C LEU A 58 12.88 2.92 0.28
N ALA A 59 13.87 3.68 -0.19
CA ALA A 59 13.71 5.11 -0.42
C ALA A 59 12.58 5.39 -1.42
N ARG A 60 12.56 4.68 -2.56
CA ARG A 60 11.51 4.80 -3.59
C ARG A 60 10.12 4.41 -3.07
N ALA A 61 10.02 3.39 -2.21
CA ALA A 61 8.75 2.99 -1.63
C ALA A 61 8.21 4.06 -0.66
N ASN A 62 9.08 4.68 0.14
CA ASN A 62 8.64 5.69 1.10
C ASN A 62 8.45 7.09 0.48
N ASP A 63 8.99 7.35 -0.72
CA ASP A 63 8.84 8.62 -1.47
C ASP A 63 7.43 8.77 -2.09
N THR A 64 6.45 8.87 -1.21
CA THR A 64 5.04 9.07 -1.55
C THR A 64 4.31 9.70 -0.38
N GLU A 65 3.24 10.44 -0.68
CA GLU A 65 2.31 10.95 0.33
C GLU A 65 1.42 9.84 0.93
N TYR A 66 1.35 8.67 0.28
CA TYR A 66 0.54 7.54 0.73
C TYR A 66 1.30 6.62 1.69
N GLY A 67 0.56 5.90 2.51
CA GLY A 67 1.11 5.01 3.53
C GLY A 67 0.09 3.97 4.00
N LEU A 68 -0.71 3.40 3.08
CA LEU A 68 -1.75 2.45 3.42
C LEU A 68 -1.20 1.05 3.70
N VAL A 69 -0.80 0.33 2.65
CA VAL A 69 -0.26 -1.04 2.72
C VAL A 69 0.98 -1.17 1.84
N ALA A 70 2.04 -1.78 2.37
CA ALA A 70 3.17 -2.28 1.59
C ALA A 70 3.20 -3.82 1.57
N TYR A 71 3.66 -4.40 0.46
CA TYR A 71 3.83 -5.85 0.31
C TYR A 71 5.31 -6.18 0.11
N LEU A 72 5.86 -7.03 0.97
CA LEU A 72 7.24 -7.48 0.95
C LEU A 72 7.29 -8.98 0.65
N VAL A 73 8.11 -9.37 -0.32
CA VAL A 73 8.34 -10.78 -0.67
C VAL A 73 9.83 -11.09 -0.62
N THR A 74 10.25 -11.90 0.34
CA THR A 74 11.64 -12.37 0.48
C THR A 74 11.70 -13.56 1.44
N ARG A 75 12.73 -14.40 1.30
CA ARG A 75 13.02 -15.51 2.24
C ARG A 75 14.03 -15.13 3.33
N ASP A 76 14.69 -13.98 3.20
CA ASP A 76 15.69 -13.51 4.15
C ASP A 76 15.02 -12.84 5.36
N ALA A 77 15.13 -13.47 6.53
CA ALA A 77 14.56 -12.98 7.79
C ALA A 77 15.20 -11.66 8.26
N ALA A 78 16.50 -11.46 8.03
CA ALA A 78 17.17 -10.22 8.40
C ALA A 78 16.69 -9.06 7.52
N ARG A 79 16.49 -9.31 6.22
CA ARG A 79 15.87 -8.34 5.30
C ARG A 79 14.43 -8.02 5.70
N ILE A 80 13.64 -9.03 6.09
CA ILE A 80 12.28 -8.79 6.60
C ILE A 80 12.32 -7.84 7.79
N ALA A 81 13.13 -8.12 8.80
CA ALA A 81 13.21 -7.31 10.01
C ALA A 81 13.60 -5.85 9.72
N ARG A 82 14.57 -5.61 8.82
CA ARG A 82 14.97 -4.26 8.42
C ARG A 82 13.85 -3.51 7.69
N LEU A 83 13.23 -4.15 6.68
CA LEU A 83 12.24 -3.49 5.84
C LEU A 83 10.92 -3.24 6.57
N ILE A 84 10.42 -4.15 7.40
CA ILE A 84 9.19 -3.90 8.17
C ILE A 84 9.34 -2.74 9.16
N ALA A 85 10.55 -2.50 9.65
CA ALA A 85 10.84 -1.41 10.58
C ALA A 85 10.99 -0.06 9.87
N ALA A 86 11.43 -0.07 8.60
CA ALA A 86 11.73 1.15 7.85
C ALA A 86 10.62 1.58 6.87
N LEU A 87 9.71 0.69 6.49
CA LEU A 87 8.58 1.01 5.63
C LEU A 87 7.56 1.91 6.36
N GLU A 88 7.24 3.05 5.77
CA GLU A 88 6.35 4.07 6.34
C GLU A 88 4.88 3.83 5.97
N TYR A 89 4.38 2.64 6.29
CA TYR A 89 3.02 2.20 5.96
C TYR A 89 2.28 1.74 7.21
N GLY A 90 0.97 1.97 7.25
CA GLY A 90 0.14 1.53 8.37
C GLY A 90 0.05 0.00 8.48
N MET A 91 0.30 -0.71 7.38
CA MET A 91 0.29 -2.17 7.29
C MET A 91 1.40 -2.68 6.36
N VAL A 92 2.08 -3.75 6.76
CA VAL A 92 3.10 -4.43 5.94
C VAL A 92 2.79 -5.92 5.86
N ALA A 93 2.65 -6.43 4.64
CA ALA A 93 2.41 -7.84 4.35
C ALA A 93 3.71 -8.54 3.97
N VAL A 94 4.07 -9.65 4.62
CA VAL A 94 5.27 -10.42 4.28
C VAL A 94 4.88 -11.77 3.68
N ASN A 95 5.31 -12.05 2.46
CA ASN A 95 5.08 -13.31 1.73
C ASN A 95 3.60 -13.73 1.66
N ARG A 96 2.68 -12.75 1.63
CA ARG A 96 1.23 -12.98 1.60
C ARG A 96 0.52 -11.80 0.95
N VAL A 97 -0.59 -12.08 0.27
CA VAL A 97 -1.43 -11.06 -0.39
C VAL A 97 -2.67 -10.70 0.44
N LYS A 98 -3.30 -11.67 1.12
CA LYS A 98 -4.45 -11.40 1.99
C LYS A 98 -3.99 -10.93 3.37
N ILE A 99 -4.37 -9.71 3.75
CA ILE A 99 -4.00 -9.10 5.04
C ILE A 99 -5.19 -8.55 5.84
N THR A 100 -6.42 -8.76 5.36
CA THR A 100 -7.63 -8.24 6.00
C THR A 100 -8.39 -9.33 6.75
N GLY A 101 -9.10 -8.93 7.80
CA GLY A 101 -9.97 -9.79 8.60
C GLY A 101 -10.44 -9.08 9.88
N ALA A 102 -11.46 -9.64 10.52
CA ALA A 102 -12.06 -9.05 11.72
C ALA A 102 -11.08 -8.66 12.85
N PRO A 103 -10.04 -9.46 13.19
CA PRO A 103 -9.11 -9.10 14.26
C PRO A 103 -7.95 -8.18 13.82
N ILE A 104 -7.89 -7.79 12.54
CA ILE A 104 -6.76 -7.02 12.01
C ILE A 104 -7.13 -5.53 11.97
N PRO A 105 -6.36 -4.65 12.63
CA PRO A 105 -6.55 -3.21 12.48
C PRO A 105 -6.12 -2.78 11.07
N PHE A 106 -7.03 -2.18 10.32
CA PHE A 106 -6.80 -1.68 8.97
C PHE A 106 -6.69 -0.16 8.99
N GLY A 107 -5.73 0.41 8.28
CA GLY A 107 -5.62 1.86 8.12
C GLY A 107 -4.20 2.31 7.82
N GLY A 108 -4.08 3.48 7.20
CA GLY A 108 -2.81 4.02 6.76
C GLY A 108 -2.16 4.99 7.74
N VAL A 109 -1.03 5.52 7.28
CA VAL A 109 -0.37 6.72 7.82
C VAL A 109 -0.23 7.76 6.71
N LYS A 110 0.36 8.92 6.99
CA LYS A 110 0.49 10.04 6.05
C LYS A 110 -0.88 10.48 5.51
N GLN A 111 -1.03 10.70 4.20
CA GLN A 111 -2.31 11.07 3.58
C GLN A 111 -3.25 9.87 3.41
N SER A 112 -2.85 8.64 3.76
CA SER A 112 -3.72 7.46 3.70
C SER A 112 -4.65 7.30 4.90
N GLY A 113 -4.66 8.26 5.82
CA GLY A 113 -5.69 8.38 6.86
C GLY A 113 -5.16 8.47 8.29
N ILE A 114 -6.10 8.64 9.22
CA ILE A 114 -5.87 8.77 10.67
C ILE A 114 -6.72 7.73 11.39
N GLY A 115 -6.15 7.06 12.38
CA GLY A 115 -6.84 6.01 13.14
C GLY A 115 -6.79 4.65 12.44
N ARG A 116 -7.57 3.69 12.95
CA ARG A 116 -7.66 2.32 12.41
C ARG A 116 -9.11 1.85 12.44
N GLU A 117 -9.48 1.01 11.49
CA GLU A 117 -10.76 0.30 11.44
C GLU A 117 -10.58 -1.18 11.80
N GLY A 118 -11.64 -1.81 12.30
CA GLY A 118 -11.61 -3.22 12.71
C GLY A 118 -10.79 -3.47 13.98
N ALA A 119 -10.76 -4.74 14.41
CA ALA A 119 -10.16 -5.16 15.68
C ALA A 119 -10.70 -4.36 16.89
N ARG A 120 -9.96 -4.40 18.00
CA ARG A 120 -10.25 -3.56 19.18
C ARG A 120 -10.03 -2.08 18.88
N HIS A 121 -9.01 -1.75 18.10
CA HIS A 121 -8.61 -0.36 17.82
C HIS A 121 -9.69 0.42 17.09
N GLY A 122 -10.43 -0.20 16.16
CA GLY A 122 -11.53 0.45 15.47
C GLY A 122 -12.70 0.82 16.39
N LEU A 123 -12.89 0.11 17.50
CA LEU A 123 -13.91 0.45 18.49
C LEU A 123 -13.54 1.71 19.29
N GLU A 124 -12.25 1.98 19.48
CA GLU A 124 -11.78 3.13 20.28
C GLU A 124 -12.28 4.47 19.71
N ALA A 125 -12.41 4.57 18.38
CA ALA A 125 -12.95 5.75 17.68
C ALA A 125 -14.44 6.02 17.96
N PHE A 126 -15.16 5.04 18.52
CA PHE A 126 -16.60 5.14 18.84
C PHE A 126 -16.87 5.05 20.35
N THR A 127 -15.86 5.25 21.19
CA THR A 127 -15.98 5.13 22.65
C THR A 127 -15.40 6.34 23.39
N ASP A 128 -15.99 6.69 24.53
CA ASP A 128 -15.47 7.71 25.43
C ASP A 128 -14.67 7.08 26.59
N LEU A 129 -13.45 7.56 26.83
CA LEU A 129 -12.65 7.17 27.98
C LEU A 129 -13.13 7.87 29.26
N LYS A 130 -13.44 7.08 30.29
CA LYS A 130 -13.78 7.58 31.63
C LYS A 130 -12.75 7.11 32.65
N TYR A 131 -12.02 8.05 33.23
CA TYR A 131 -11.16 7.82 34.38
C TYR A 131 -11.92 8.04 35.68
N VAL A 132 -11.74 7.15 36.65
CA VAL A 132 -12.31 7.26 38.00
C VAL A 132 -11.17 7.13 39.02
N CYS A 133 -10.95 8.17 39.82
CA CYS A 133 -10.07 8.15 40.98
C CYS A 133 -10.94 8.25 42.22
N GLN A 134 -10.90 7.24 43.08
CA GLN A 134 -11.71 7.21 44.28
C GLN A 134 -10.84 6.84 45.47
N ASP A 135 -10.83 7.70 46.47
CA ASP A 135 -10.36 7.40 47.83
C ASP A 135 -11.59 7.07 48.67
N ILE A 136 -11.63 5.85 49.21
CA ILE A 136 -12.76 5.33 50.01
C ILE A 136 -12.47 5.32 51.51
N GLY A 137 -11.33 5.87 51.95
CA GLY A 137 -10.90 5.84 53.35
C GLY A 137 -10.23 4.54 53.75
#